data_AF-A0A844X6R4-F1
#
_entry.id   AF-A0A844X6R4-F1
#
_cell.length_a   1.000
_cell.length_b   1.000
_cell.length_c   1.000
_cell.angle_alpha   90.00
_cell.angle_beta   90.00
_cell.angle_gamma   90.00
#
_symmetry.space_group_name_H-M   'P 1'
#
loop_
_entity.id
_entity.type
_entity.pdbx_description
1 polymer ?
#
loop_
_entity_poly.entity_id
_entity_poly.type
_entity_poly.pdbx_seq_one_letter_code
_entity_poly.pdbx_strand_id
1 'polypeptide(L)'
;MMKELGLPRNIRKQVLQSFESENIIIRKATANEFGLRYHDNGKNAWPKGRYLFETFPATRSELAIKMDWNEMTDISQFKIKQGTTIFEGRASSQGLGLPGGKVQKYILDSPDTALLDIN
;
A
#
# COMPACT_ATOMS: atom_id res chain seq x y z
N MET A 1 17.04 -8.69 3.98
CA MET A 1 15.90 -8.01 3.31
C MET A 1 15.81 -6.51 3.63
N MET A 2 15.01 -6.02 4.60
CA MET A 2 14.80 -4.56 4.75
C MET A 2 16.00 -3.80 5.33
N LYS A 3 16.83 -4.46 6.15
CA LYS A 3 18.08 -3.88 6.68
C LYS A 3 19.10 -3.62 5.56
N GLU A 4 19.16 -4.50 4.56
CA GLU A 4 20.05 -4.35 3.39
C GLU A 4 19.62 -3.18 2.48
N LEU A 5 18.35 -2.79 2.52
CA LEU A 5 17.84 -1.60 1.81
C LEU A 5 18.14 -0.27 2.55
N GLY A 6 18.91 -0.30 3.65
CA GLY A 6 19.30 0.90 4.38
C GLY A 6 18.14 1.62 5.10
N LEU A 7 16.99 0.98 5.25
CA LEU A 7 15.80 1.65 5.78
C LEU A 7 15.91 1.93 7.29
N PRO A 8 15.53 3.15 7.73
CA PRO A 8 15.43 3.48 9.15
C PRO A 8 14.55 2.48 9.92
N ARG A 9 14.89 2.21 11.18
CA ARG A 9 14.22 1.17 11.99
C ARG A 9 12.72 1.42 12.14
N ASN A 10 12.30 2.67 12.31
CA ASN A 10 10.90 3.08 12.42
C ASN A 10 10.12 2.73 11.14
N ILE A 11 10.67 3.02 9.96
CA ILE A 11 10.06 2.68 8.67
C ILE A 11 9.94 1.16 8.53
N ARG A 12 10.99 0.43 8.86
CA ARG A 12 10.97 -1.04 8.82
C ARG A 12 9.86 -1.60 9.72
N LYS A 13 9.75 -1.10 10.95
CA LYS A 13 8.72 -1.53 11.89
C LYS A 13 7.33 -1.21 11.34
N GLN A 14 7.11 0.00 10.83
CA GLN A 14 5.82 0.40 10.27
C GLN A 14 5.39 -0.49 9.10
N VAL A 15 6.29 -0.73 8.15
CA VAL A 15 5.98 -1.58 6.98
C VAL A 15 5.72 -3.01 7.44
N LEU A 16 6.57 -3.61 8.28
CA LEU A 16 6.35 -4.97 8.74
C LEU A 16 5.04 -5.14 9.53
N GLN A 17 4.62 -4.11 10.29
CA GLN A 17 3.37 -4.14 11.05
C GLN A 17 2.12 -3.90 10.19
N SER A 18 2.26 -3.41 8.96
CA SER A 18 1.12 -3.25 8.07
C SER A 18 0.76 -4.52 7.32
N PHE A 19 1.64 -5.52 7.27
CA PHE A 19 1.40 -6.81 6.63
C PHE A 19 1.24 -7.95 7.62
N GLU A 20 0.47 -8.97 7.26
CA GLU A 20 0.49 -10.24 7.98
C GLU A 20 1.91 -10.83 7.89
N SER A 21 2.45 -11.26 9.04
CA SER A 21 3.87 -11.62 9.21
C SER A 21 4.32 -12.81 8.35
N GLU A 22 3.38 -13.51 7.72
CA GLU A 22 3.64 -14.64 6.86
C GLU A 22 3.48 -14.21 5.40
N ASN A 23 4.59 -14.20 4.65
CA ASN A 23 4.66 -14.01 3.19
C ASN A 23 4.74 -12.57 2.65
N ILE A 24 5.42 -11.65 3.33
CA ILE A 24 5.84 -10.39 2.69
C ILE A 24 6.94 -10.69 1.68
N ILE A 25 6.68 -10.37 0.41
CA ILE A 25 7.69 -10.42 -0.66
C ILE A 25 8.21 -9.02 -0.96
N ILE A 26 9.51 -8.92 -1.25
CA ILE A 26 10.10 -7.70 -1.79
C ILE A 26 10.51 -8.01 -3.23
N ARG A 27 9.94 -7.27 -4.17
CA ARG A 27 10.19 -7.47 -5.60
C ARG A 27 10.29 -6.14 -6.33
N LYS A 28 10.72 -6.21 -7.58
CA LYS A 28 10.63 -5.09 -8.50
C LYS A 28 9.31 -5.14 -9.25
N ALA A 29 8.70 -3.97 -9.47
CA ALA A 29 7.53 -3.82 -10.31
C ALA A 29 7.80 -4.30 -11.73
N THR A 30 6.86 -5.06 -12.30
CA THR A 30 6.93 -5.49 -13.71
C THR A 30 6.54 -4.34 -14.65
N ALA A 31 6.61 -4.55 -15.96
CA ALA A 31 6.29 -3.51 -16.96
C ALA A 31 4.80 -3.08 -16.95
N ASN A 32 3.90 -3.97 -16.51
CA ASN A 32 2.45 -3.80 -16.52
C ASN A 32 1.88 -4.00 -15.12
N GLU A 33 2.46 -3.31 -14.15
CA GLU A 33 2.05 -3.35 -12.75
C GLU A 33 1.12 -2.17 -12.43
N PHE A 34 0.00 -2.43 -11.78
CA PHE A 34 -1.00 -1.42 -11.40
C PHE A 34 -1.37 -1.54 -9.92
N GLY A 35 -1.93 -0.47 -9.38
CA GLY A 35 -2.48 -0.48 -8.04
C GLY A 35 -3.53 0.61 -7.82
N LEU A 36 -4.44 0.32 -6.91
CA LEU A 36 -5.55 1.18 -6.51
C LEU A 36 -5.25 1.84 -5.18
N ARG A 37 -5.47 3.15 -5.08
CA ARG A 37 -5.41 3.89 -3.82
C ARG A 37 -6.82 4.30 -3.43
N TYR A 38 -7.30 3.78 -2.30
CA TYR A 38 -8.40 4.42 -1.58
C TYR A 38 -7.86 5.64 -0.82
N HIS A 39 -8.53 6.77 -0.90
CA HIS A 39 -8.10 8.02 -0.27
C HIS A 39 -9.29 8.92 0.12
N ASP A 40 -8.97 10.04 0.77
CA ASP A 40 -9.93 11.09 1.15
C ASP A 40 -9.44 12.48 0.69
N ASN A 41 -8.82 12.51 -0.49
CA ASN A 41 -8.34 13.71 -1.19
C ASN A 41 -7.37 14.55 -0.37
N GLY A 42 -6.56 13.89 0.46
CA GLY A 42 -5.54 14.56 1.26
C GLY A 42 -6.02 15.04 2.62
N LYS A 43 -7.27 14.76 3.03
CA LYS A 43 -7.71 15.04 4.40
C LYS A 43 -6.87 14.27 5.41
N ASN A 44 -6.70 12.97 5.20
CA ASN A 44 -5.79 12.10 5.96
C ASN A 44 -4.90 11.26 5.01
N ALA A 45 -5.40 10.94 3.83
CA ALA A 45 -4.80 10.11 2.80
C ALA A 45 -4.79 10.83 1.45
N TRP A 46 -3.60 11.07 0.92
CA TRP A 46 -3.43 11.62 -0.43
C TRP A 46 -3.70 10.57 -1.53
N PRO A 47 -4.17 10.98 -2.72
CA PRO A 47 -4.32 10.11 -3.88
C PRO A 47 -3.00 9.43 -4.29
N LYS A 48 -1.89 10.18 -4.36
CA LYS A 48 -0.56 9.59 -4.58
C LYS A 48 0.06 9.16 -3.24
N GLY A 49 -0.30 7.96 -2.81
CA GLY A 49 0.17 7.36 -1.55
C GLY A 49 1.03 6.11 -1.75
N ARG A 50 1.72 5.68 -0.68
CA ARG A 50 2.60 4.49 -0.73
C ARG A 50 1.86 3.16 -0.70
N TYR A 51 0.65 3.12 -0.15
CA TYR A 51 -0.12 1.89 -0.02
C TYR A 51 -1.14 1.76 -1.15
N LEU A 52 -1.01 0.71 -1.95
CA LEU A 52 -1.91 0.39 -3.05
C LEU A 52 -2.52 -1.01 -2.85
N PHE A 53 -3.71 -1.22 -3.39
CA PHE A 53 -4.43 -2.50 -3.38
C PHE A 53 -4.67 -3.00 -4.79
N GLU A 54 -5.00 -4.29 -4.92
CA GLU A 54 -5.25 -4.91 -6.24
C GLU A 54 -6.73 -5.12 -6.55
N THR A 55 -7.59 -5.10 -5.53
CA THR A 55 -9.00 -5.48 -5.67
C THR A 55 -9.92 -4.28 -5.55
N PHE A 56 -10.90 -4.18 -6.47
CA PHE A 56 -12.05 -3.30 -6.37
C PHE A 56 -13.33 -4.06 -6.76
N PRO A 57 -14.45 -3.88 -6.05
CA PRO A 57 -14.58 -3.13 -4.79
C PRO A 57 -13.96 -3.89 -3.60
N ALA A 58 -13.55 -3.16 -2.58
CA ALA A 58 -13.07 -3.69 -1.31
C ALA A 58 -13.60 -2.82 -0.17
N THR A 59 -13.91 -3.46 0.95
CA THR A 59 -14.43 -2.79 2.14
C THR A 59 -13.30 -2.32 3.05
N ARG A 60 -13.57 -1.31 3.86
CA ARG A 60 -12.65 -0.84 4.91
C ARG A 60 -12.14 -1.97 5.82
N SER A 61 -13.02 -2.92 6.14
CA SER A 61 -12.74 -4.12 6.95
C SER A 61 -11.68 -5.01 6.32
N GLU A 62 -11.83 -5.33 5.03
CA GLU A 62 -10.92 -6.18 4.25
C GLU A 62 -9.55 -5.53 3.97
N LEU A 63 -9.50 -4.19 3.91
CA LEU A 63 -8.27 -3.43 3.70
C LEU A 63 -7.55 -3.08 5.02
N ALA A 64 -8.21 -3.35 6.16
CA ALA A 64 -7.79 -2.94 7.50
C ALA A 64 -7.43 -1.45 7.62
N ILE A 65 -8.25 -0.57 7.03
CA ILE A 65 -8.01 0.88 7.05
C ILE A 65 -8.82 1.54 8.17
N LYS A 66 -8.17 2.13 9.17
CA LYS A 66 -8.89 2.87 10.21
C LYS A 66 -9.51 4.16 9.66
N MET A 67 -10.65 4.57 10.23
CA MET A 67 -11.40 5.75 9.77
C MET A 67 -10.57 7.04 9.91
N ASP A 68 -9.81 7.18 11.00
CA ASP A 68 -8.91 8.29 11.28
C ASP A 68 -7.69 8.35 10.36
N TRP A 69 -7.38 7.28 9.62
CA TRP A 69 -6.25 7.26 8.67
C TRP A 69 -6.65 7.66 7.27
N ASN A 70 -7.90 7.41 6.89
CA ASN A 70 -8.40 7.55 5.55
C ASN A 70 -9.91 7.34 5.55
N GLU A 71 -10.69 8.33 5.13
CA GLU A 71 -12.16 8.24 5.06
C GLU A 71 -12.65 7.40 3.88
N MET A 72 -11.76 7.04 2.94
CA MET A 72 -12.03 6.21 1.76
C MET A 72 -13.18 6.74 0.90
N THR A 73 -13.25 8.07 0.73
CA THR A 73 -14.30 8.71 -0.08
C THR A 73 -14.09 8.53 -1.57
N ASP A 74 -12.84 8.32 -2.00
CA ASP A 74 -12.44 8.26 -3.40
C ASP A 74 -11.40 7.19 -3.66
N ILE A 75 -11.25 6.83 -4.94
CA ILE A 75 -10.30 5.84 -5.42
C ILE A 75 -9.58 6.37 -6.65
N SER A 76 -8.26 6.25 -6.65
CA SER A 76 -7.40 6.51 -7.80
C SER A 76 -6.68 5.23 -8.24
N GLN A 77 -6.43 5.08 -9.53
CA GLN A 77 -5.62 4.00 -10.09
C GLN A 77 -4.30 4.56 -10.63
N PHE A 78 -3.21 3.85 -10.38
CA PHE A 78 -1.88 4.22 -10.87
C PHE A 78 -1.21 3.06 -11.58
N LYS A 79 -0.45 3.39 -12.63
CA LYS A 79 0.56 2.48 -13.17
C LYS A 79 1.82 2.61 -12.32
N ILE A 80 2.35 1.50 -11.84
CA ILE A 80 3.60 1.50 -11.09
C ILE A 80 4.76 1.43 -12.09
N LYS A 81 5.72 2.35 -11.97
CA LYS A 81 6.89 2.40 -12.83
C LYS A 81 7.71 1.10 -12.70
N GLN A 82 8.06 0.49 -13.82
CA GLN A 82 8.88 -0.73 -13.86
C GLN A 82 10.17 -0.54 -13.06
N GLY A 83 10.57 -1.55 -12.28
CA GLY A 83 11.78 -1.49 -11.46
C GLY A 83 11.60 -0.80 -10.10
N THR A 84 10.42 -0.23 -9.81
CA THR A 84 10.06 0.27 -8.48
C THR A 84 10.14 -0.86 -7.45
N THR A 85 10.69 -0.58 -6.27
CA THR A 85 10.74 -1.55 -5.18
C THR A 85 9.38 -1.63 -4.48
N ILE A 86 8.78 -2.82 -4.50
CA ILE A 86 7.47 -3.12 -3.92
C ILE A 86 7.64 -4.12 -2.80
N PHE A 87 7.00 -3.83 -1.66
CA PHE A 87 6.66 -4.84 -0.67
C PHE A 87 5.22 -5.28 -0.93
N GLU A 88 4.99 -6.57 -1.03
CA GLU A 88 3.67 -7.12 -1.32
C GLU A 88 3.34 -8.23 -0.34
N GLY A 89 2.07 -8.29 0.05
CA GLY A 89 1.57 -9.25 1.02
C GLY A 89 0.14 -8.90 1.44
N ARG A 90 -0.43 -9.66 2.37
CA ARG A 90 -1.76 -9.39 2.91
C ARG A 90 -1.72 -8.28 3.95
N ALA A 91 -2.71 -7.39 3.94
CA ALA A 91 -2.87 -6.36 4.96
C ALA A 91 -3.14 -6.99 6.33
N SER A 92 -2.35 -6.64 7.34
CA SER A 92 -2.55 -7.11 8.72
C SER A 92 -3.78 -6.49 9.35
N SER A 93 -4.45 -7.25 10.21
CA SER A 93 -5.51 -6.73 11.05
C SER A 93 -5.07 -5.47 11.82
N GLN A 94 -5.98 -4.50 11.89
CA GLN A 94 -5.84 -3.26 12.66
C GLN A 94 -6.77 -3.20 13.88
N GLY A 95 -7.28 -4.37 14.32
CA GLY A 95 -8.16 -4.52 15.47
C GLY A 95 -9.59 -4.92 15.09
N LEU A 96 -10.50 -4.81 16.06
CA LEU A 96 -11.89 -5.25 15.93
C LEU A 96 -12.58 -4.59 14.72
N GLY A 97 -13.21 -5.41 13.86
CA GLY A 97 -13.89 -4.93 12.65
C GLY A 97 -12.96 -4.57 11.48
N LEU A 98 -11.65 -4.70 11.65
CA LEU A 98 -10.62 -4.46 10.63
C LEU A 98 -9.68 -5.67 10.53
N PRO A 99 -10.16 -6.86 10.14
CA PRO A 99 -9.35 -8.07 10.02
C PRO A 99 -8.29 -7.97 8.90
N GLY A 100 -8.52 -7.18 7.85
CA GLY A 100 -7.60 -7.11 6.72
C GLY A 100 -7.67 -8.32 5.81
N GLY A 101 -6.51 -8.76 5.31
CA GLY A 101 -6.36 -9.98 4.53
C GLY A 101 -6.33 -9.80 3.01
N LYS A 102 -6.67 -8.62 2.47
CA LYS A 102 -6.48 -8.33 1.03
C LYS A 102 -5.01 -8.09 0.71
N VAL A 103 -4.63 -8.42 -0.52
CA VAL A 103 -3.30 -8.11 -1.05
C VAL A 103 -3.13 -6.60 -1.11
N GLN A 104 -2.06 -6.12 -0.52
CA GLN A 104 -1.61 -4.74 -0.58
C GLN A 104 -0.16 -4.68 -1.06
N LYS A 105 0.20 -3.52 -1.59
CA LYS A 105 1.54 -3.15 -2.00
C LYS A 105 1.96 -1.93 -1.20
N TYR A 106 3.19 -1.94 -0.71
CA TYR A 106 3.87 -0.74 -0.21
C TYR A 106 4.99 -0.35 -1.16
N ILE A 107 4.87 0.86 -1.69
CA ILE A 107 5.82 1.47 -2.63
C ILE A 107 6.94 2.12 -1.83
N LEU A 108 8.16 1.58 -1.97
CA LEU A 108 9.32 2.08 -1.25
C LEU A 108 9.86 3.38 -1.82
N ASP A 109 9.89 3.48 -3.15
CA ASP A 109 10.37 4.66 -3.85
C ASP A 109 9.38 5.83 -3.67
N SER A 110 9.79 7.05 -4.03
CA SER A 110 8.88 8.20 -3.89
C SER A 110 7.63 8.01 -4.78
N PRO A 111 6.40 8.12 -4.23
CA PRO A 111 5.17 8.02 -5.02
C PRO A 111 5.15 8.95 -6.23
N ASP A 112 5.71 10.15 -6.14
CA ASP A 112 5.74 11.12 -7.25
C ASP A 112 6.51 10.62 -8.47
N THR A 113 7.51 9.75 -8.24
CA THR A 113 8.36 9.18 -9.30
C THR A 113 7.97 7.76 -9.67
N ALA A 114 7.30 7.06 -8.76
CA ALA A 114 6.97 5.64 -8.88
C ALA A 114 5.55 5.40 -9.40
N LEU A 115 4.63 6.34 -9.18
CA LEU A 115 3.22 6.24 -9.56
C LEU A 115 2.93 7.17 -10.73
N LEU A 116 2.57 6.56 -11.86
CA LEU A 116 2.21 7.24 -13.08
C LEU A 116 0.68 7.32 -13.15
N ASP A 117 0.18 8.52 -13.40
CA ASP A 117 -1.24 8.75 -13.60
C ASP A 117 -1.71 8.03 -14.87
N ILE A 118 -2.89 7.42 -14.80
CA ILE A 118 -3.53 6.78 -15.93
C ILE A 118 -4.63 7.73 -16.37
N ASN A 119 -4.41 8.40 -17.50
CA ASN A 119 -5.42 9.24 -18.15
C ASN A 119 -6.48 8.37 -18.84
#